data_AF-A0A5F2C7K5-F1
#
_entry.id   AF-A0A5F2C7K5-F1
#
_cell.length_a   1.000
_cell.length_b   1.000
_cell.length_c   1.000
_cell.angle_alpha   90.00
_cell.angle_beta   90.00
_cell.angle_gamma   90.00
#
_symmetry.space_group_name_H-M   'P 1'
#
loop_
_entity.id
_entity.type
_entity.pdbx_description
1 polymer ?
#
loop_
_entity_poly.entity_id
_entity_poly.type
_entity_poly.pdbx_seq_one_letter_code
_entity_poly.pdbx_strand_id
1 'polypeptide(L)'
;MLNDLLLQAIGKNLYEAAKRSIHERKIANTDFIHDIDYLMVGLNFQHDEIWRTWQSLITEIPCYATWMYVHLYYKNHLQNHEKKDFHSKIASLIDNNDSVIVEAIKYALWVDFFEDADTVVNAWIDINKGISFLHSKVTLISVSGPVPYVLKKELYESFLLLPAEFRHLENALYACCTDVYGQIDCEHALFLLTEIRRIKPEFSTKSLEDILKLRNCV
;
A
#
# COMPACT_ATOMS: atom_id res chain seq x y z
N MET A 1 -9.86 -10.89 34.44
CA MET A 1 -10.94 -11.78 33.95
C MET A 1 -12.30 -11.10 33.87
N LEU A 2 -12.89 -10.56 34.95
CA LEU A 2 -14.20 -9.87 34.85
C LEU A 2 -14.12 -8.51 34.09
N ASN A 3 -13.01 -7.78 34.25
CA ASN A 3 -12.77 -6.51 33.56
C ASN A 3 -12.50 -6.70 32.06
N ASP A 4 -11.80 -7.75 31.65
CA ASP A 4 -11.45 -8.00 30.24
C ASP A 4 -12.71 -8.33 29.42
N LEU A 5 -13.62 -9.13 29.99
CA LEU A 5 -14.91 -9.44 29.36
C LEU A 5 -15.82 -8.21 29.25
N LEU A 6 -15.78 -7.31 30.23
CA LEU A 6 -16.52 -6.05 30.19
C LEU A 6 -15.96 -5.10 29.12
N LEU A 7 -14.63 -4.99 29.01
CA LEU A 7 -13.95 -4.18 28.00
C LEU A 7 -14.18 -4.71 26.58
N GLN A 8 -14.14 -6.03 26.40
CA GLN A 8 -14.49 -6.66 25.12
C GLN A 8 -15.97 -6.44 24.76
N ALA A 9 -16.88 -6.53 25.74
CA ALA A 9 -18.30 -6.24 25.52
C ALA A 9 -18.54 -4.76 25.18
N ILE A 10 -17.82 -3.83 25.84
CA ILE A 10 -17.87 -2.40 25.56
C ILE A 10 -17.31 -2.11 24.16
N GLY A 11 -16.14 -2.65 23.81
CA GLY A 11 -15.56 -2.48 22.47
C GLY A 11 -16.43 -3.08 21.37
N LYS A 12 -17.03 -4.25 21.60
CA LYS A 12 -18.01 -4.85 20.67
C LYS A 12 -19.26 -3.98 20.53
N ASN A 13 -19.81 -3.46 21.63
CA ASN A 13 -20.97 -2.59 21.59
C ASN A 13 -20.66 -1.25 20.92
N LEU A 14 -19.48 -0.69 21.18
CA LEU A 14 -18.99 0.53 20.52
C LEU A 14 -18.77 0.28 19.04
N TYR A 15 -18.19 -0.85 18.64
CA TYR A 15 -18.05 -1.26 17.25
C TYR A 15 -19.41 -1.45 16.56
N GLU A 16 -20.39 -2.09 17.21
CA GLU A 16 -21.73 -2.28 16.66
C GLU A 16 -22.55 -0.98 16.62
N ALA A 17 -22.34 -0.08 17.59
CA ALA A 17 -22.92 1.26 17.59
C ALA A 17 -22.28 2.14 16.51
N ALA A 18 -20.96 2.00 16.35
CA ALA A 18 -20.19 2.61 15.28
C ALA A 18 -20.70 2.15 13.92
N LYS A 19 -20.82 0.84 13.71
CA LYS A 19 -21.36 0.23 12.49
C LYS A 19 -22.77 0.73 12.18
N ARG A 20 -23.65 0.79 13.19
CA ARG A 20 -25.00 1.37 13.04
C ARG A 20 -24.96 2.85 12.65
N SER A 21 -24.11 3.64 13.31
CA SER A 21 -23.95 5.07 13.00
C SER A 21 -23.44 5.31 11.58
N ILE A 22 -22.48 4.51 11.09
CA ILE A 22 -21.99 4.57 9.70
C ILE A 22 -23.15 4.31 8.72
N HIS A 23 -23.90 3.23 8.98
CA HIS A 23 -25.02 2.82 8.13
C HIS A 23 -26.15 3.87 8.09
N GLU A 24 -26.44 4.49 9.24
CA GLU A 24 -27.52 5.46 9.38
C GLU A 24 -27.16 6.87 8.89
N ARG A 25 -25.90 7.31 9.07
CA ARG A 25 -25.53 8.72 8.85
C ARG A 25 -24.99 9.03 7.46
N LYS A 26 -24.64 8.04 6.63
CA LYS A 26 -24.03 8.22 5.28
C LYS A 26 -22.81 9.16 5.23
N ILE A 27 -22.25 9.54 6.38
CA ILE A 27 -21.07 10.40 6.50
C ILE A 27 -20.24 9.83 7.63
N ALA A 28 -19.19 9.08 7.27
CA ALA A 28 -18.09 8.86 8.18
C ALA A 28 -17.30 10.18 8.26
N ASN A 29 -17.49 10.95 9.32
CA ASN A 29 -16.61 12.08 9.60
C ASN A 29 -15.34 11.56 10.29
N THR A 30 -14.20 12.20 10.01
CA THR A 30 -12.88 11.91 10.58
C THR A 30 -12.87 11.80 12.11
N ASP A 31 -13.69 12.59 12.81
CA ASP A 31 -13.85 12.54 14.27
C ASP A 31 -14.25 11.15 14.77
N PHE A 32 -15.09 10.46 14.01
CA PHE A 32 -15.58 9.14 14.40
C PHE A 32 -14.49 8.07 14.27
N ILE A 33 -13.65 8.15 13.24
CA ILE A 33 -12.52 7.22 13.06
C ILE A 33 -11.48 7.46 14.18
N HIS A 34 -11.28 8.72 14.56
CA HIS A 34 -10.43 9.10 15.68
C HIS A 34 -10.91 8.50 17.01
N ASP A 35 -12.21 8.60 17.30
CA ASP A 35 -12.79 8.05 18.53
C ASP A 35 -12.58 6.53 18.62
N ILE A 36 -12.74 5.81 17.50
CA ILE A 36 -12.51 4.36 17.47
C ILE A 36 -11.04 4.03 17.74
N ASP A 37 -10.09 4.74 17.10
CA ASP A 37 -8.66 4.56 17.36
C ASP A 37 -8.33 4.76 18.84
N TYR A 38 -8.79 5.89 19.41
CA TYR A 38 -8.58 6.22 20.81
C TYR A 38 -9.14 5.16 21.76
N LEU A 39 -10.34 4.63 21.47
CA LEU A 39 -10.97 3.58 22.26
C LEU A 39 -10.21 2.26 22.16
N MET A 40 -9.79 1.84 20.97
CA MET A 40 -9.06 0.58 20.78
C MET A 40 -7.72 0.59 21.51
N VAL A 41 -6.96 1.67 21.38
CA VAL A 41 -5.66 1.84 22.03
C VAL A 41 -5.84 2.01 23.54
N GLY A 42 -6.75 2.89 23.97
CA GLY A 42 -6.97 3.19 25.39
C GLY A 42 -7.49 2.00 26.21
N LEU A 43 -8.11 1.01 25.57
CA LEU A 43 -8.62 -0.19 26.22
C LEU A 43 -7.68 -1.40 26.13
N ASN A 44 -6.44 -1.23 25.63
CA ASN A 44 -5.41 -2.29 25.52
C ASN A 44 -5.89 -3.56 24.78
N PHE A 45 -6.62 -3.39 23.67
CA PHE A 45 -7.00 -4.51 22.82
C PHE A 45 -5.76 -5.21 22.25
N GLN A 46 -5.86 -6.52 21.98
CA GLN A 46 -4.77 -7.25 21.33
C GLN A 46 -4.61 -6.77 19.88
N HIS A 47 -3.38 -6.74 19.35
CA HIS A 47 -3.10 -6.22 18.00
C HIS A 47 -3.94 -6.89 16.90
N ASP A 48 -4.25 -8.19 17.03
CA ASP A 48 -5.12 -8.91 16.10
C ASP A 48 -6.58 -8.49 16.19
N GLU A 49 -7.08 -8.14 17.38
CA GLU A 49 -8.45 -7.63 17.55
C GLU A 49 -8.55 -6.23 16.94
N ILE A 50 -7.53 -5.38 17.17
CA ILE A 50 -7.45 -4.04 16.58
C ILE A 50 -7.42 -4.14 15.05
N TRP A 51 -6.61 -5.05 14.49
CA TRP A 51 -6.60 -5.28 13.04
C TRP A 51 -7.95 -5.72 12.49
N ARG A 52 -8.69 -6.62 13.16
CA ARG A 52 -10.02 -7.04 12.70
C ARG A 52 -11.01 -5.88 12.66
N THR A 53 -10.92 -4.97 13.63
CA THR A 53 -11.72 -3.74 13.64
C THR A 53 -11.33 -2.85 12.46
N TRP A 54 -10.02 -2.63 12.26
CA TRP A 54 -9.53 -1.84 11.12
C TRP A 54 -9.93 -2.44 9.78
N GLN A 55 -9.80 -3.74 9.62
CA GLN A 55 -10.21 -4.43 8.40
C GLN A 55 -11.70 -4.23 8.11
N SER A 56 -12.54 -4.30 9.14
CA SER A 56 -13.97 -4.03 8.98
C SER A 56 -14.24 -2.57 8.59
N LEU A 57 -13.55 -1.62 9.21
CA LEU A 57 -13.66 -0.20 8.84
C LEU A 57 -13.15 0.08 7.43
N ILE A 58 -12.07 -0.57 7.00
CA ILE A 58 -11.54 -0.47 5.63
C ILE A 58 -12.57 -1.00 4.63
N THR A 59 -13.24 -2.11 4.93
CA THR A 59 -14.28 -2.67 4.05
C THR A 59 -15.52 -1.78 3.98
N GLU A 60 -15.96 -1.21 5.10
CA GLU A 60 -17.17 -0.38 5.15
C GLU A 60 -16.92 1.07 4.68
N ILE A 61 -15.71 1.60 4.92
CA ILE A 61 -15.27 2.96 4.61
C ILE A 61 -13.84 2.92 4.00
N PRO A 62 -13.71 2.42 2.75
CA PRO A 62 -12.43 2.33 2.03
C PRO A 62 -11.99 3.72 1.55
N CYS A 63 -11.49 4.54 2.47
CA CYS A 63 -10.98 5.88 2.16
C CYS A 63 -9.65 6.14 2.86
N TYR A 64 -8.94 7.17 2.39
CA TYR A 64 -7.65 7.55 2.95
C TYR A 64 -7.74 7.90 4.44
N ALA A 65 -8.82 8.55 4.90
CA ALA A 65 -8.97 8.91 6.32
C ALA A 65 -8.91 7.66 7.22
N THR A 66 -9.53 6.55 6.83
CA THR A 66 -9.41 5.27 7.55
C THR A 66 -7.96 4.79 7.57
N TRP A 67 -7.28 4.82 6.42
CA TRP A 67 -5.89 4.37 6.30
C TRP A 67 -4.88 5.25 7.05
N MET A 68 -5.14 6.55 7.16
CA MET A 68 -4.32 7.47 7.94
C MET A 68 -4.26 7.04 9.42
N TYR A 69 -5.41 6.70 10.03
CA TYR A 69 -5.43 6.20 11.41
C TYR A 69 -4.81 4.80 11.54
N VAL A 70 -5.03 3.94 10.55
CA VAL A 70 -4.35 2.64 10.46
C VAL A 70 -2.82 2.81 10.42
N HIS A 71 -2.31 3.79 9.65
CA HIS A 71 -0.90 4.11 9.59
C HIS A 71 -0.38 4.71 10.90
N LEU A 72 -1.12 5.64 11.53
CA LEU A 72 -0.77 6.18 12.85
C LEU A 72 -0.64 5.06 13.88
N TYR A 73 -1.57 4.11 13.87
CA TYR A 73 -1.52 2.96 14.75
C TYR A 73 -0.30 2.08 14.46
N TYR A 74 -0.04 1.78 13.19
CA TYR A 74 1.16 1.06 12.74
C TYR A 74 2.45 1.71 13.23
N LYS A 75 2.55 3.05 13.12
CA LYS A 75 3.76 3.80 13.45
C LYS A 75 4.01 3.86 14.96
N ASN A 76 2.95 4.08 15.74
CA ASN A 76 3.06 4.39 17.17
C ASN A 76 2.97 3.16 18.08
N HIS A 77 2.32 2.08 17.65
CA HIS A 77 1.99 0.97 18.54
C HIS A 77 2.62 -0.37 18.15
N LEU A 78 3.00 -0.57 16.89
CA LEU A 78 3.56 -1.85 16.44
C LEU A 78 5.09 -1.89 16.58
N GLN A 79 5.58 -3.02 17.11
CA GLN A 79 6.99 -3.40 17.08
C GLN A 79 7.37 -4.01 15.73
N ASN A 80 8.68 -4.13 15.45
CA ASN A 80 9.17 -4.59 14.15
C ASN A 80 8.60 -5.95 13.69
N HIS A 81 8.42 -6.90 14.61
CA HIS A 81 7.85 -8.21 14.27
C HIS A 81 6.36 -8.12 13.94
N GLU A 82 5.61 -7.28 14.65
CA GLU A 82 4.17 -7.04 14.41
C GLU A 82 3.95 -6.24 13.12
N LYS A 83 4.85 -5.33 12.78
CA LYS A 83 4.84 -4.59 11.51
C LYS A 83 4.93 -5.53 10.31
N LYS A 84 5.74 -6.58 10.39
CA LYS A 84 5.85 -7.60 9.33
C LYS A 84 4.55 -8.38 9.13
N ASP A 85 3.91 -8.78 10.23
CA ASP A 85 2.60 -9.45 10.16
C ASP A 85 1.53 -8.50 9.61
N PHE A 86 1.59 -7.22 9.98
CA PHE A 86 0.75 -6.17 9.43
C PHE A 86 0.96 -5.95 7.93
N HIS A 87 2.20 -5.94 7.43
CA HIS A 87 2.51 -5.87 6.00
C HIS A 87 1.90 -7.06 5.23
N SER A 88 1.93 -8.26 5.81
CA SER A 88 1.31 -9.45 5.22
C SER A 88 -0.21 -9.32 5.11
N LYS A 89 -0.84 -8.65 6.07
CA LYS A 89 -2.28 -8.34 6.04
C LYS A 89 -2.62 -7.32 4.94
N ILE A 90 -1.78 -6.28 4.73
CA ILE A 90 -1.91 -5.37 3.58
C ILE A 90 -1.80 -6.14 2.26
N ALA A 91 -0.80 -7.01 2.13
CA ALA A 91 -0.59 -7.81 0.93
C ALA A 91 -1.82 -8.68 0.59
N SER A 92 -2.45 -9.29 1.60
CA SER A 92 -3.68 -10.04 1.41
C SER A 92 -4.85 -9.17 0.90
N LEU A 93 -4.97 -7.92 1.36
CA LEU A 93 -6.00 -7.01 0.85
C LEU A 93 -5.75 -6.65 -0.62
N ILE A 94 -4.50 -6.51 -1.04
CA ILE A 94 -4.13 -6.27 -2.44
C ILE A 94 -4.47 -7.50 -3.30
N ASP A 95 -4.16 -8.71 -2.83
CA ASP A 95 -4.48 -9.95 -3.55
C ASP A 95 -5.97 -10.23 -3.69
N ASN A 96 -6.80 -9.77 -2.75
CA ASN A 96 -8.25 -9.91 -2.84
C ASN A 96 -8.86 -9.11 -4.02
N ASN A 97 -8.11 -8.13 -4.55
CA ASN A 97 -8.45 -7.36 -5.76
C ASN A 97 -9.82 -6.66 -5.74
N ASP A 98 -10.32 -6.29 -4.56
CA ASP A 98 -11.46 -5.38 -4.43
C ASP A 98 -11.01 -3.97 -4.84
N SER A 99 -11.51 -3.48 -5.97
CA SER A 99 -11.03 -2.24 -6.58
C SER A 99 -11.18 -1.01 -5.69
N VAL A 100 -12.21 -0.96 -4.83
CA VAL A 100 -12.45 0.18 -3.94
C VAL A 100 -11.46 0.17 -2.79
N ILE A 101 -11.23 -0.99 -2.18
CA ILE A 101 -10.24 -1.16 -1.11
C ILE A 101 -8.82 -0.92 -1.65
N VAL A 102 -8.50 -1.49 -2.82
CA VAL A 102 -7.19 -1.36 -3.45
C VAL A 102 -6.86 0.10 -3.76
N GLU A 103 -7.82 0.89 -4.27
CA GLU A 103 -7.56 2.30 -4.57
C GLU A 103 -7.28 3.12 -3.30
N ALA A 104 -7.99 2.84 -2.20
CA ALA A 104 -7.70 3.46 -0.91
C ALA A 104 -6.33 3.08 -0.36
N ILE A 105 -5.95 1.79 -0.48
CA ILE A 105 -4.62 1.28 -0.08
C ILE A 105 -3.52 1.96 -0.87
N LYS A 106 -3.68 2.08 -2.19
CA LYS A 106 -2.68 2.67 -3.09
C LYS A 106 -2.24 4.04 -2.61
N TYR A 107 -3.21 4.91 -2.31
CA TYR A 107 -2.90 6.25 -1.86
C TYR A 107 -2.15 6.25 -0.52
N ALA A 108 -2.60 5.45 0.46
CA ALA A 108 -1.94 5.31 1.75
C ALA A 108 -0.51 4.74 1.64
N LEU A 109 -0.32 3.73 0.78
CA LEU A 109 1.01 3.18 0.50
C LEU A 109 1.96 4.26 -0.03
N TRP A 110 1.47 5.07 -0.97
CA TRP A 110 2.25 6.16 -1.55
C TRP A 110 2.62 7.22 -0.51
N VAL A 111 1.63 7.82 0.16
CA VAL A 111 1.84 9.02 0.99
C VAL A 111 2.35 8.73 2.40
N ASP A 112 2.11 7.52 2.93
CA ASP A 112 2.48 7.18 4.30
C ASP A 112 3.60 6.11 4.36
N PHE A 113 3.36 4.93 3.81
CA PHE A 113 4.27 3.78 4.01
C PHE A 113 5.55 3.86 3.18
N PHE A 114 5.51 4.46 1.99
CA PHE A 114 6.68 4.58 1.11
C PHE A 114 7.38 5.93 1.20
N GLU A 115 6.74 6.95 1.75
CA GLU A 115 7.33 8.27 1.96
C GLU A 115 8.30 8.29 3.17
N ASP A 116 8.10 7.42 4.15
CA ASP A 116 8.95 7.34 5.35
C ASP A 116 10.25 6.55 5.08
N ALA A 117 11.36 7.28 4.92
CA ALA A 117 12.69 6.73 4.61
C ALA A 117 13.18 5.67 5.62
N ASP A 118 12.74 5.71 6.89
CA ASP A 118 13.17 4.77 7.92
C ASP A 118 12.45 3.42 7.80
N THR A 119 11.28 3.39 7.17
CA THR A 119 10.41 2.20 7.14
C THR A 119 10.12 1.67 5.74
N VAL A 120 10.30 2.48 4.70
CA VAL A 120 10.01 2.16 3.29
C VAL A 120 10.63 0.83 2.84
N VAL A 121 11.87 0.55 3.25
CA VAL A 121 12.58 -0.68 2.86
C VAL A 121 11.87 -1.92 3.38
N ASN A 122 11.51 -1.93 4.67
CA ASN A 122 10.84 -3.07 5.30
C ASN A 122 9.40 -3.21 4.79
N ALA A 123 8.67 -2.09 4.69
CA ALA A 123 7.32 -2.07 4.15
C ALA A 123 7.28 -2.62 2.73
N TRP A 124 8.16 -2.15 1.84
CA TRP A 124 8.27 -2.66 0.48
C TRP A 124 8.55 -4.15 0.43
N ILE A 125 9.61 -4.61 1.12
CA ILE A 125 10.05 -6.01 1.07
C ILE A 125 8.95 -6.95 1.57
N ASP A 126 8.35 -6.64 2.72
CA ASP A 126 7.35 -7.51 3.34
C ASP A 126 6.05 -7.54 2.55
N ILE A 127 5.56 -6.37 2.08
CA ILE A 127 4.34 -6.31 1.25
C ILE A 127 4.58 -7.02 -0.08
N ASN A 128 5.68 -6.74 -0.77
CA ASN A 128 6.01 -7.39 -2.05
C ASN A 128 6.13 -8.92 -1.90
N LYS A 129 6.72 -9.41 -0.81
CA LYS A 129 6.82 -10.86 -0.54
C LYS A 129 5.48 -11.47 -0.15
N GLY A 130 4.62 -10.72 0.53
CA GLY A 130 3.30 -11.18 0.94
C GLY A 130 2.30 -11.29 -0.21
N ILE A 131 2.49 -10.54 -1.30
CA ILE A 131 1.62 -10.60 -2.48
C ILE A 131 1.93 -11.88 -3.27
N SER A 132 0.92 -12.74 -3.39
CA SER A 132 1.03 -14.08 -3.99
C SER A 132 1.00 -14.04 -5.52
N PHE A 133 0.20 -13.15 -6.11
CA PHE A 133 0.01 -13.11 -7.55
C PHE A 133 0.79 -11.96 -8.19
N LEU A 134 1.57 -12.27 -9.23
CA LEU A 134 2.37 -11.25 -9.93
C LEU A 134 1.48 -10.13 -10.51
N HIS A 135 0.29 -10.45 -11.01
CA HIS A 135 -0.65 -9.42 -11.49
C HIS A 135 -1.11 -8.48 -10.37
N SER A 136 -1.32 -8.96 -9.13
CA SER A 136 -1.64 -8.10 -7.98
C SER A 136 -0.52 -7.10 -7.65
N LYS A 137 0.73 -7.40 -8.01
CA LYS A 137 1.87 -6.50 -7.82
C LYS A 137 1.83 -5.27 -8.73
N VAL A 138 0.95 -5.24 -9.75
CA VAL A 138 0.67 -4.04 -10.56
C VAL A 138 0.29 -2.86 -9.65
N THR A 139 -0.58 -3.14 -8.67
CA THR A 139 -0.98 -2.18 -7.63
C THR A 139 0.23 -1.59 -6.95
N LEU A 140 1.16 -2.44 -6.51
CA LEU A 140 2.35 -2.05 -5.77
C LEU A 140 3.28 -1.17 -6.62
N ILE A 141 3.59 -1.56 -7.86
CA ILE A 141 4.48 -0.76 -8.72
C ILE A 141 3.87 0.58 -9.11
N SER A 142 2.53 0.67 -9.22
CA SER A 142 1.84 1.90 -9.62
C SER A 142 1.98 3.05 -8.62
N VAL A 143 2.30 2.73 -7.36
CA VAL A 143 2.48 3.70 -6.26
C VAL A 143 3.91 3.70 -5.70
N SER A 144 4.81 2.99 -6.37
CA SER A 144 6.18 2.76 -5.92
C SER A 144 7.15 3.91 -6.22
N GLY A 145 6.65 5.10 -6.57
CA GLY A 145 7.48 6.27 -6.91
C GLY A 145 8.55 6.56 -5.84
N PRO A 146 8.16 6.71 -4.55
CA PRO A 146 9.09 7.02 -3.46
C PRO A 146 10.02 5.86 -3.07
N VAL A 147 9.70 4.63 -3.49
CA VAL A 147 10.50 3.46 -3.11
C VAL A 147 11.83 3.48 -3.87
N PRO A 148 12.99 3.24 -3.21
CA PRO A 148 14.28 3.18 -3.88
C PRO A 148 14.30 2.20 -5.06
N TYR A 149 14.81 2.63 -6.23
CA TYR A 149 14.84 1.82 -7.46
C TYR A 149 15.44 0.43 -7.27
N VAL A 150 16.52 0.34 -6.50
CA VAL A 150 17.24 -0.92 -6.25
C VAL A 150 16.33 -2.03 -5.69
N LEU A 151 15.31 -1.68 -4.92
CA LEU A 151 14.36 -2.64 -4.33
C LEU A 151 13.32 -3.15 -5.34
N LYS A 152 13.15 -2.45 -6.46
CA LYS A 152 12.12 -2.70 -7.47
C LYS A 152 12.64 -3.48 -8.67
N LYS A 153 13.97 -3.56 -8.86
CA LYS A 153 14.62 -4.16 -10.05
C LYS A 153 14.08 -5.54 -10.39
N GLU A 154 14.19 -6.49 -9.45
CA GLU A 154 13.75 -7.88 -9.65
C GLU A 154 12.25 -7.96 -9.99
N LEU A 155 11.44 -7.12 -9.31
CA LEU A 155 10.01 -7.06 -9.60
C LEU A 155 9.77 -6.55 -11.02
N TYR A 156 10.44 -5.47 -11.45
CA TYR A 156 10.31 -4.94 -12.80
C TYR A 156 10.72 -5.94 -13.88
N GLU A 157 11.79 -6.71 -13.66
CA GLU A 157 12.17 -7.79 -14.59
C GLU A 157 11.08 -8.86 -14.69
N SER A 158 10.45 -9.23 -13.57
CA SER A 158 9.36 -10.22 -13.58
C SER A 158 8.15 -9.74 -14.39
N PHE A 159 7.93 -8.43 -14.51
CA PHE A 159 6.87 -7.85 -15.35
C PHE A 159 7.11 -8.05 -16.86
N LEU A 160 8.34 -8.38 -17.30
CA LEU A 160 8.60 -8.76 -18.69
C LEU A 160 7.84 -10.05 -19.09
N LEU A 161 7.43 -10.86 -18.11
CA LEU A 161 6.60 -12.05 -18.32
C LEU A 161 5.12 -11.72 -18.54
N LEU A 162 4.70 -10.47 -18.33
CA LEU A 162 3.30 -10.04 -18.43
C LEU A 162 3.13 -8.90 -19.45
N PRO A 163 3.06 -9.21 -20.76
CA PRO A 163 2.91 -8.19 -21.81
C PRO A 163 1.66 -7.30 -21.69
N ALA A 164 0.62 -7.76 -20.98
CA ALA A 164 -0.56 -6.97 -20.67
C ALA A 164 -0.25 -5.79 -19.72
N GLU A 165 0.81 -5.91 -18.92
CA GLU A 165 1.15 -4.96 -17.85
C GLU A 165 2.28 -3.99 -18.22
N PHE A 166 2.79 -4.03 -19.44
CA PHE A 166 3.90 -3.16 -19.87
C PHE A 166 3.61 -1.66 -19.68
N ARG A 167 2.34 -1.23 -19.78
CA ARG A 167 1.96 0.16 -19.48
C ARG A 167 2.10 0.51 -18.01
N HIS A 168 1.81 -0.42 -17.10
CA HIS A 168 2.02 -0.21 -15.67
C HIS A 168 3.51 -0.14 -15.33
N LEU A 169 4.33 -1.00 -15.96
CA LEU A 169 5.78 -0.95 -15.80
C LEU A 169 6.37 0.37 -16.34
N GLU A 170 5.96 0.82 -17.53
CA GLU A 170 6.39 2.11 -18.09
C GLU A 170 6.03 3.28 -17.16
N ASN A 171 4.79 3.31 -16.65
CA ASN A 171 4.36 4.34 -15.71
C ASN A 171 5.16 4.31 -14.39
N ALA A 172 5.50 3.12 -13.88
CA ALA A 172 6.31 2.98 -12.68
C ALA A 172 7.75 3.50 -12.91
N LEU A 173 8.35 3.21 -14.07
CA LEU A 173 9.65 3.76 -14.46
C LEU A 173 9.60 5.29 -14.59
N TYR A 174 8.54 5.82 -15.21
CA TYR A 174 8.32 7.27 -15.29
C TYR A 174 8.23 7.89 -13.89
N ALA A 175 7.48 7.28 -12.96
CA ALA A 175 7.39 7.77 -11.59
C ALA A 175 8.77 7.82 -10.91
N CYS A 176 9.64 6.82 -11.14
CA CYS A 176 11.03 6.85 -10.63
C CYS A 176 11.86 8.01 -11.22
N CYS A 177 11.55 8.47 -12.44
CA CYS A 177 12.19 9.63 -13.03
C CYS A 177 11.75 10.94 -12.39
N THR A 178 10.53 11.02 -11.86
CA THR A 178 9.97 12.27 -11.34
C THR A 178 10.01 12.37 -9.83
N ASP A 179 10.05 11.23 -9.14
CA ASP A 179 10.09 11.15 -7.70
C ASP A 179 11.50 11.42 -7.15
N VAL A 180 11.57 12.15 -6.03
CA VAL A 180 12.83 12.53 -5.37
C VAL A 180 13.55 11.30 -4.81
N TYR A 181 12.81 10.35 -4.26
CA TYR A 181 13.36 9.15 -3.63
C TYR A 181 13.44 7.95 -4.59
N GLY A 182 12.75 8.03 -5.74
CA GLY A 182 12.74 6.98 -6.74
C GLY A 182 14.13 6.61 -7.27
N GLN A 183 15.05 7.57 -7.42
CA GLN A 183 16.46 7.37 -7.83
C GLN A 183 16.64 6.35 -8.95
N ILE A 184 16.04 6.63 -10.12
CA ILE A 184 16.05 5.70 -11.24
C ILE A 184 17.46 5.23 -11.63
N ASP A 185 17.62 3.91 -11.76
CA ASP A 185 18.77 3.33 -12.47
C ASP A 185 18.46 3.34 -13.96
N CYS A 186 19.09 4.27 -14.67
CA CYS A 186 18.76 4.48 -16.06
C CYS A 186 19.27 3.38 -17.00
N GLU A 187 20.41 2.76 -16.71
CA GLU A 187 20.92 1.66 -17.53
C GLU A 187 19.94 0.48 -17.48
N HIS A 188 19.49 0.14 -16.27
CA HIS A 188 18.48 -0.90 -16.09
C HIS A 188 17.12 -0.52 -16.69
N ALA A 189 16.70 0.74 -16.57
CA ALA A 189 15.47 1.21 -17.19
C ALA A 189 15.51 1.11 -18.72
N LEU A 190 16.61 1.49 -19.37
CA LEU A 190 16.80 1.36 -20.82
C LEU A 190 16.80 -0.10 -21.27
N PHE A 191 17.41 -0.98 -20.48
CA PHE A 191 17.35 -2.42 -20.70
C PHE A 191 15.90 -2.93 -20.69
N LEU A 192 15.10 -2.58 -19.67
CA LEU A 192 13.69 -2.97 -19.59
C LEU A 192 12.88 -2.45 -20.80
N LEU A 193 13.10 -1.20 -21.22
CA LEU A 193 12.39 -0.63 -22.38
C LEU A 193 12.79 -1.32 -23.69
N THR A 194 14.05 -1.70 -23.82
CA THR A 194 14.54 -2.49 -24.95
C THR A 194 13.86 -3.85 -25.00
N GLU A 195 13.76 -4.53 -23.86
CA GLU A 195 13.10 -5.84 -23.77
C GLU A 195 11.59 -5.76 -24.04
N ILE A 196 10.90 -4.74 -23.50
CA ILE A 196 9.48 -4.49 -23.81
C ILE A 196 9.27 -4.36 -25.32
N ARG A 197 10.12 -3.58 -26.00
CA ARG A 197 10.04 -3.33 -27.43
C ARG A 197 10.36 -4.58 -28.25
N ARG A 198 11.26 -5.44 -27.77
CA ARG A 198 11.55 -6.75 -28.37
C ARG A 198 10.34 -7.69 -28.27
N ILE A 199 9.65 -7.71 -27.13
CA ILE A 199 8.49 -8.58 -26.87
C ILE A 199 7.23 -8.05 -27.57
N LYS A 200 7.04 -6.73 -27.58
CA LYS A 200 5.86 -6.04 -28.12
C LYS A 200 6.28 -4.84 -28.97
N PRO A 201 6.69 -5.05 -30.24
CA PRO A 201 7.25 -4.01 -31.10
C PRO A 201 6.35 -2.79 -31.34
N GLU A 202 5.02 -2.98 -31.26
CA GLU A 202 4.04 -1.91 -31.37
C GLU A 202 3.90 -1.05 -30.09
N PHE A 203 4.52 -1.46 -28.98
CA PHE A 203 4.49 -0.72 -27.73
C PHE A 203 5.46 0.46 -27.80
N SER A 204 4.92 1.68 -27.84
CA SER A 204 5.71 2.91 -27.85
C SER A 204 6.24 3.26 -26.46
N THR A 205 7.56 3.30 -26.31
CA THR A 205 8.28 3.76 -25.10
C THR A 205 8.93 5.14 -25.26
N LYS A 206 8.64 5.85 -26.36
CA LYS A 206 9.39 7.04 -26.80
C LYS A 206 9.42 8.17 -25.75
N SER A 207 8.30 8.41 -25.07
CA SER A 207 8.21 9.47 -24.06
C SER A 207 9.16 9.25 -22.89
N LEU A 208 9.33 8.00 -22.44
CA LEU A 208 10.21 7.68 -21.32
C LEU A 208 11.69 7.69 -21.74
N GLU A 209 12.00 7.21 -22.94
CA GLU A 209 13.37 7.30 -23.47
C GLU A 209 13.86 8.74 -23.61
N ASP A 210 12.99 9.65 -24.06
CA ASP A 210 13.33 11.06 -24.18
C ASP A 210 13.64 11.67 -22.80
N ILE A 211 12.90 11.27 -21.74
CA ILE A 211 13.17 11.70 -20.36
C ILE A 211 14.49 11.14 -19.83
N LEU A 212 14.77 9.87 -20.10
CA LEU A 212 16.04 9.24 -19.69
C LEU A 212 17.24 9.94 -20.36
N LYS A 213 17.13 10.26 -21.65
CA LYS A 213 18.16 11.05 -22.36
C LYS A 213 18.36 12.43 -21.74
N LEU A 214 17.28 13.14 -21.39
CA LEU A 214 17.37 14.47 -20.77
C LEU A 214 18.05 14.44 -19.39
N ARG A 215 18.02 13.31 -18.69
CA ARG A 215 18.72 13.11 -17.41
C ARG A 215 20.20 12.74 -17.55
N ASN A 216 20.77 12.85 -18.76
CA ASN A 216 22.14 12.42 -19.09
C ASN A 216 22.39 10.94 -18.78
N CYS A 217 21.37 10.11 -18.94
CA CYS A 217 21.48 8.68 -18.73
C CYS A 217 21.86 7.90 -19.99
N VAL A 218 22.13 8.60 -21.09
CA VAL A 218 22.55 8.07 -22.39
C VAL A 218 23.72 8.91 -22.89
#